data_AF-A0A8T5S2E6-F1
#
_entry.id   AF-A0A8T5S2E6-F1
#
_cell.length_a   1.000
_cell.length_b   1.000
_cell.length_c   1.000
_cell.angle_alpha   90.00
_cell.angle_beta   90.00
_cell.angle_gamma   90.00
#
_symmetry.space_group_name_H-M   'P 1'
#
loop_
_entity.id
_entity.type
_entity.pdbx_description
1 polymer ?
#
loop_
_entity_poly.entity_id
_entity_poly.type
_entity_poly.pdbx_seq_one_letter_code
_entity_poly.pdbx_strand_id
1 'polypeptide(L)'
;METIEEGFVSSLNRINFIFKNEIITTECIKSHNGFKLFGESFGPYEKGNKYKMKLFSAVPFMQNDILEIIQQEKCDNVDVQRYAISERDDQKLIHPSDNFFLSKVKEFKQFMVEDIKKKKKPQINLDRYNSYLLSIVDNRLLKLIKLAKTELSLDDERRLTISEKKLFDILFNIIKQWRNFFLSNSL
;
A
#
# COMPACT_ATOMS: atom_id res chain seq x y z
N MET A 1 22.59 19.01 1.80
CA MET A 1 21.26 19.63 1.95
C MET A 1 20.33 18.76 1.13
N GLU A 2 19.48 17.96 1.79
CA GLU A 2 18.61 16.99 1.11
C GLU A 2 17.55 17.76 0.31
N THR A 3 17.35 17.39 -0.96
CA THR A 3 16.33 18.02 -1.79
C THR A 3 14.93 17.59 -1.35
N ILE A 4 13.88 18.37 -1.70
CA ILE A 4 12.49 17.99 -1.41
C ILE A 4 12.15 16.60 -1.98
N GLU A 5 12.70 16.28 -3.16
CA GLU A 5 12.53 15.00 -3.84
C GLU A 5 13.18 13.85 -3.05
N GLU A 6 14.43 14.01 -2.62
CA GLU A 6 15.15 13.02 -1.82
C GLU A 6 14.43 12.73 -0.50
N GLY A 7 14.01 13.79 0.21
CA GLY A 7 13.27 13.66 1.47
C GLY A 7 11.90 12.99 1.31
N PHE A 8 11.20 13.26 0.20
CA PHE A 8 9.92 12.60 -0.09
C PHE A 8 10.09 11.12 -0.41
N VAL A 9 11.05 10.75 -1.27
CA VAL A 9 11.32 9.34 -1.62
C VAL A 9 11.77 8.56 -0.38
N SER A 10 12.63 9.14 0.47
CA SER A 10 13.02 8.57 1.76
C SER A 10 11.81 8.31 2.67
N SER A 11 10.89 9.28 2.74
CA SER A 11 9.64 9.15 3.49
C SER A 11 8.76 8.02 2.96
N LEU A 12 8.59 7.91 1.64
CA LEU A 12 7.82 6.81 1.02
C LEU A 12 8.44 5.45 1.31
N ASN A 13 9.76 5.33 1.21
CA ASN A 13 10.48 4.10 1.55
C ASN A 13 10.29 3.72 3.02
N ARG A 14 10.35 4.70 3.93
CA ARG A 14 10.11 4.48 5.36
C ARG A 14 8.67 4.03 5.64
N ILE A 15 7.67 4.65 5.01
CA ILE A 15 6.26 4.26 5.15
C ILE A 15 6.07 2.81 4.69
N ASN A 16 6.63 2.46 3.54
CA ASN A 16 6.54 1.10 3.01
C ASN A 16 7.30 0.09 3.90
N PHE A 17 8.43 0.49 4.49
CA PHE A 17 9.16 -0.32 5.46
C PHE A 17 8.34 -0.56 6.74
N ILE A 18 7.64 0.45 7.24
CA ILE A 18 6.72 0.31 8.38
C ILE A 18 5.61 -0.68 8.03
N PHE A 19 4.99 -0.53 6.86
CA PHE A 19 3.96 -1.47 6.40
C PHE A 19 4.48 -2.92 6.32
N LYS A 20 5.70 -3.14 5.83
CA LYS A 20 6.33 -4.48 5.82
C LYS A 20 6.52 -5.08 7.21
N ASN A 21 6.54 -4.27 8.26
CA ASN A 21 6.63 -4.71 9.65
C ASN A 21 5.26 -4.90 10.32
N GLU A 22 4.15 -4.61 9.64
CA GLU A 22 2.81 -4.91 10.13
C GLU A 22 2.59 -6.41 10.26
N ILE A 23 1.84 -6.79 11.29
CA ILE A 23 1.47 -8.17 11.55
C ILE A 23 0.35 -8.56 10.61
N ILE A 24 0.56 -9.63 9.85
CA ILE A 24 -0.47 -10.27 9.02
C ILE A 24 -0.80 -11.65 9.58
N THR A 25 -1.98 -12.15 9.24
CA THR A 25 -2.36 -13.53 9.53
C THR A 25 -2.12 -14.42 8.32
N THR A 26 -1.46 -15.55 8.56
CA THR A 26 -1.14 -16.57 7.55
C THR A 26 -1.68 -17.92 7.97
N GLU A 27 -1.84 -18.83 7.01
CA GLU A 27 -2.15 -20.23 7.22
C GLU A 27 -1.02 -21.09 6.69
N CYS A 28 -0.62 -22.11 7.45
CA CYS A 28 0.38 -23.06 7.02
C CYS A 28 -0.22 -24.08 6.05
N ILE A 29 0.29 -24.12 4.82
CA ILE A 29 -0.17 -25.05 3.78
C ILE A 29 0.73 -26.29 3.69
N LYS A 30 1.96 -26.20 4.22
CA LYS A 30 2.94 -27.28 4.26
C LYS A 30 3.75 -27.21 5.55
N SER A 31 3.67 -28.26 6.37
CA SER A 31 4.38 -28.31 7.66
C SER A 31 5.88 -28.07 7.51
N HIS A 32 6.46 -27.37 8.49
CA HIS A 32 7.87 -26.99 8.49
C HIS A 32 8.42 -27.02 9.92
N ASN A 33 9.55 -27.70 10.14
CA ASN A 33 10.13 -27.92 11.47
C ASN A 33 10.60 -26.63 12.18
N GLY A 34 10.71 -25.55 11.43
CA GLY A 34 11.15 -24.25 11.91
C GLY A 34 12.66 -24.14 12.06
N PHE A 35 13.12 -22.94 12.37
CA PHE A 35 14.52 -22.65 12.66
C PHE A 35 14.63 -21.44 13.59
N LYS A 36 15.83 -21.23 14.14
CA LYS A 36 16.14 -20.03 14.92
C LYS A 36 17.11 -19.14 14.16
N LEU A 37 16.87 -17.84 14.19
CA LEU A 37 17.74 -16.83 13.58
C LEU A 37 17.80 -15.62 14.51
N PHE A 38 19.02 -15.20 14.89
CA PHE A 38 19.26 -14.08 15.81
C PHE A 38 18.45 -14.13 17.12
N GLY A 39 18.19 -15.33 17.65
CA GLY A 39 17.42 -15.52 18.88
C GLY A 39 15.90 -15.54 18.69
N GLU A 40 15.39 -15.22 17.49
CA GLU A 40 13.98 -15.39 17.14
C GLU A 40 13.72 -16.80 16.60
N SER A 41 12.55 -17.35 16.91
CA SER A 41 12.11 -18.66 16.42
C SER A 41 11.07 -18.49 15.32
N PHE A 42 11.31 -19.13 14.18
CA PHE A 42 10.40 -19.16 13.05
C PHE A 42 9.86 -20.57 12.88
N GLY A 43 8.66 -20.82 13.38
CA GLY A 43 8.06 -22.16 13.47
C GLY A 43 8.39 -22.89 14.78
N PRO A 44 8.10 -24.20 14.87
CA PRO A 44 7.53 -25.06 13.83
C PRO A 44 6.16 -24.57 13.35
N TYR A 45 5.87 -24.81 12.07
CA TYR A 45 4.56 -24.54 11.46
C TYR A 45 3.88 -25.86 11.12
N GLU A 46 2.62 -25.99 11.52
CA GLU A 46 1.80 -27.18 11.31
C GLU A 46 0.71 -26.89 10.29
N LYS A 47 0.54 -27.78 9.31
CA LYS A 47 -0.45 -27.59 8.24
C LYS A 47 -1.86 -27.38 8.79
N GLY A 48 -2.56 -26.36 8.27
CA GLY A 48 -3.91 -25.95 8.66
C GLY A 48 -3.95 -24.96 9.83
N ASN A 49 -2.84 -24.79 10.56
CA ASN A 49 -2.79 -23.81 11.65
C ASN A 49 -2.52 -22.40 11.12
N LYS A 50 -3.04 -21.41 11.84
CA LYS A 50 -2.88 -19.99 11.52
C LYS A 50 -1.80 -19.35 12.39
N TYR A 51 -1.00 -18.48 11.79
CA TYR A 51 0.13 -17.82 12.44
C TYR A 51 0.11 -16.32 12.15
N LYS A 52 0.31 -15.52 13.20
CA LYS A 52 0.50 -14.07 13.11
C LYS A 52 1.99 -13.75 13.08
N MET A 53 2.42 -13.00 12.07
CA MET A 53 3.81 -12.59 11.93
C MET A 53 3.92 -11.34 11.06
N LYS A 54 5.07 -10.67 11.13
CA LYS A 54 5.34 -9.50 10.30
C LYS A 54 5.37 -9.89 8.83
N LEU A 55 4.81 -9.05 7.96
CA LEU A 55 4.74 -9.32 6.51
C LEU A 55 6.11 -9.68 5.94
N PHE A 56 7.17 -8.93 6.27
CA PHE A 56 8.52 -9.21 5.76
C PHE A 56 9.02 -10.60 6.14
N SER A 57 8.68 -11.08 7.34
CA SER A 57 9.08 -12.40 7.82
C SER A 57 8.28 -13.51 7.13
N ALA A 58 7.03 -13.22 6.74
CA ALA A 58 6.15 -14.17 6.10
C ALA A 58 6.49 -14.42 4.62
N VAL A 59 6.97 -13.38 3.92
CA VAL A 59 7.27 -13.41 2.47
C VAL A 59 8.16 -14.61 2.05
N PRO A 60 9.30 -14.90 2.71
CA PRO A 60 10.13 -16.04 2.34
C PRO A 60 9.40 -17.39 2.48
N PHE A 61 8.57 -17.56 3.51
CA PHE A 61 7.80 -18.79 3.70
C PHE A 61 6.72 -18.96 2.62
N MET A 62 6.10 -17.87 2.16
CA MET A 62 5.13 -17.89 1.06
C MET A 62 5.79 -18.22 -0.28
N GLN A 63 6.96 -17.64 -0.55
CA GLN A 63 7.74 -17.95 -1.74
C GLN A 63 8.12 -19.44 -1.83
N ASN A 64 8.25 -20.11 -0.67
CA ASN A 64 8.54 -21.55 -0.57
C ASN A 64 7.30 -22.45 -0.34
N ASP A 65 6.08 -21.92 -0.53
CA ASP A 65 4.82 -22.64 -0.36
C ASP A 65 4.66 -23.32 1.03
N ILE A 66 5.18 -22.66 2.08
CA ILE A 66 5.02 -23.08 3.49
C ILE A 66 3.80 -22.38 4.10
N LEU A 67 3.70 -21.07 3.90
CA LEU A 67 2.61 -20.24 4.41
C LEU A 67 1.83 -19.61 3.24
N GLU A 68 0.56 -19.29 3.48
CA GLU A 68 -0.28 -18.48 2.60
C GLU A 68 -0.98 -17.38 3.40
N ILE A 69 -1.22 -16.21 2.80
CA ILE A 69 -2.02 -15.15 3.42
C ILE A 69 -3.47 -15.63 3.52
N ILE A 70 -4.13 -15.43 4.67
CA ILE A 70 -5.57 -15.78 4.78
C ILE A 70 -6.43 -14.87 3.89
N GLN A 71 -7.60 -15.34 3.47
CA GLN A 71 -8.45 -14.59 2.54
C GLN A 71 -8.83 -13.18 3.03
N GLN A 72 -9.02 -13.00 4.34
CA GLN A 72 -9.36 -11.71 4.95
C GLN A 72 -8.24 -10.67 4.84
N GLU A 73 -7.00 -11.12 4.75
CA GLU A 73 -5.81 -10.27 4.67
C GLU A 73 -5.40 -10.01 3.22
N LYS A 74 -5.81 -10.89 2.29
CA LYS A 74 -5.52 -10.79 0.85
C LYS A 74 -5.99 -9.46 0.25
N CYS A 75 -5.29 -9.05 -0.80
CA CYS A 75 -5.62 -7.92 -1.66
C CYS A 75 -5.31 -8.35 -3.09
N ASP A 76 -6.31 -8.89 -3.77
CA ASP A 76 -6.17 -9.43 -5.12
C ASP A 76 -6.73 -8.48 -6.20
N ASN A 77 -6.77 -8.94 -7.44
CA ASN A 77 -7.25 -8.10 -8.55
C ASN A 77 -8.73 -7.71 -8.42
N VAL A 78 -9.55 -8.50 -7.73
CA VAL A 78 -10.98 -8.21 -7.52
C VAL A 78 -11.13 -7.11 -6.46
N ASP A 79 -10.31 -7.15 -5.42
CA ASP A 79 -10.31 -6.10 -4.39
C ASP A 79 -9.82 -4.77 -4.96
N VAL A 80 -8.71 -4.80 -5.69
CA VAL A 80 -8.15 -3.61 -6.37
C VAL A 80 -9.12 -3.08 -7.42
N GLN A 81 -9.78 -3.94 -8.19
CA GLN A 81 -10.81 -3.53 -9.16
C GLN A 81 -11.98 -2.81 -8.47
N ARG A 82 -12.53 -3.41 -7.40
CA ARG A 82 -13.65 -2.83 -6.65
C ARG A 82 -13.32 -1.44 -6.14
N TYR A 83 -12.14 -1.30 -5.53
CA TYR A 83 -11.67 0.00 -5.05
C TYR A 83 -11.47 0.99 -6.21
N ALA A 84 -10.84 0.58 -7.32
CA ALA A 84 -10.60 1.46 -8.47
C ALA A 84 -11.90 2.01 -9.08
N ILE A 85 -12.96 1.19 -9.14
CA ILE A 85 -14.28 1.61 -9.62
C ILE A 85 -14.90 2.61 -8.66
N SER A 86 -14.93 2.29 -7.35
CA SER A 86 -15.46 3.21 -6.33
C SER A 86 -14.72 4.54 -6.32
N GLU A 87 -13.39 4.50 -6.43
CA GLU A 87 -12.54 5.69 -6.48
C GLU A 87 -12.80 6.52 -7.73
N ARG A 88 -13.02 5.91 -8.89
CA ARG A 88 -13.34 6.66 -10.11
C ARG A 88 -14.71 7.33 -10.04
N ASP A 89 -15.71 6.62 -9.50
CA ASP A 89 -17.11 7.06 -9.58
C ASP A 89 -17.46 8.10 -8.49
N ASP A 90 -16.72 8.16 -7.38
CA ASP A 90 -16.89 9.17 -6.33
C ASP A 90 -16.16 10.48 -6.66
N GLN A 91 -16.78 11.62 -6.36
CA GLN A 91 -16.17 12.94 -6.54
C GLN A 91 -15.09 13.26 -5.50
N LYS A 92 -15.21 12.69 -4.29
CA LYS A 92 -14.25 12.78 -3.19
C LYS A 92 -13.36 11.54 -3.17
N LEU A 93 -12.28 11.60 -2.40
CA LEU A 93 -11.45 10.41 -2.13
C LEU A 93 -12.27 9.36 -1.38
N ILE A 94 -12.19 8.11 -1.81
CA ILE A 94 -12.78 7.00 -1.05
C ILE A 94 -11.95 6.79 0.22
N HIS A 95 -12.63 6.51 1.33
CA HIS A 95 -11.94 6.12 2.56
C HIS A 95 -11.19 4.81 2.33
N PRO A 96 -9.87 4.78 2.55
CA PRO A 96 -9.12 3.54 2.44
C PRO A 96 -9.51 2.59 3.57
N SER A 97 -9.33 1.28 3.34
CA SER A 97 -9.55 0.26 4.38
C SER A 97 -8.65 0.46 5.59
N ASP A 98 -7.45 1.00 5.37
CA ASP A 98 -6.46 1.30 6.37
C ASP A 98 -5.51 2.41 5.88
N ASN A 99 -4.73 2.97 6.80
CA ASN A 99 -3.81 4.07 6.53
C ASN A 99 -2.63 3.70 5.62
N PHE A 100 -2.36 2.41 5.42
CA PHE A 100 -1.30 1.88 4.58
C PHE A 100 -1.82 1.26 3.27
N PHE A 101 -3.07 1.50 2.90
CA PHE A 101 -3.73 0.86 1.76
C PHE A 101 -2.88 0.87 0.48
N LEU A 102 -2.29 2.00 0.09
CA LEU A 102 -1.43 2.07 -1.10
C LEU A 102 -0.15 1.23 -0.96
N SER A 103 0.42 1.13 0.24
CA SER A 103 1.55 0.22 0.52
C SER A 103 1.10 -1.25 0.45
N LYS A 104 -0.10 -1.56 0.95
CA LYS A 104 -0.70 -2.90 0.86
C LYS A 104 -0.87 -3.34 -0.58
N VAL A 105 -1.51 -2.53 -1.42
CA VAL A 105 -1.70 -2.86 -2.84
C VAL A 105 -0.34 -3.00 -3.56
N LYS A 106 0.62 -2.11 -3.28
CA LYS A 106 1.96 -2.20 -3.85
C LYS A 106 2.67 -3.52 -3.48
N GLU A 107 2.67 -3.90 -2.22
CA GLU A 107 3.38 -5.09 -1.77
C GLU A 107 2.64 -6.38 -2.16
N PHE A 108 1.30 -6.39 -2.19
CA PHE A 108 0.54 -7.60 -2.52
C PHE A 108 0.62 -7.99 -4.00
N LYS A 109 0.97 -7.03 -4.87
CA LYS A 109 1.34 -7.31 -6.26
C LYS A 109 2.42 -8.40 -6.38
N GLN A 110 3.38 -8.45 -5.46
CA GLN A 110 4.46 -9.45 -5.52
C GLN A 110 3.92 -10.88 -5.41
N PHE A 111 2.90 -11.10 -4.57
CA PHE A 111 2.29 -12.41 -4.40
C PHE A 111 1.51 -12.83 -5.65
N MET A 112 0.84 -11.87 -6.31
CA MET A 112 0.22 -12.12 -7.60
C MET A 112 1.26 -12.54 -8.65
N VAL A 113 2.40 -11.83 -8.74
CA VAL A 113 3.49 -12.20 -9.65
C VAL A 113 4.00 -13.62 -9.39
N GLU A 114 4.20 -13.99 -8.12
CA GLU A 114 4.63 -15.34 -7.76
C GLU A 114 3.58 -16.42 -8.08
N ASP A 115 2.29 -16.16 -7.83
CA ASP A 115 1.21 -17.07 -8.20
C ASP A 115 1.16 -17.31 -9.73
N ILE A 116 1.42 -16.28 -10.54
CA ILE A 116 1.52 -16.42 -12.00
C ILE A 116 2.73 -17.24 -12.40
N LYS A 117 3.92 -16.95 -11.84
CA LYS A 117 5.15 -17.72 -12.12
C LYS A 117 4.98 -19.21 -11.81
N LYS A 118 4.27 -19.52 -10.73
CA LYS A 118 3.93 -20.88 -10.30
C LYS A 118 2.75 -21.50 -11.07
N LYS A 119 2.20 -20.80 -12.08
CA LYS A 119 1.04 -21.22 -12.89
C LYS A 119 -0.23 -21.48 -12.06
N LYS A 120 -0.36 -20.88 -10.87
CA LYS A 120 -1.55 -20.99 -10.01
C LYS A 120 -2.69 -20.10 -10.48
N LYS A 121 -2.37 -19.01 -11.18
CA LYS A 121 -3.32 -18.02 -11.72
C LYS A 121 -2.95 -17.64 -13.16
N PRO A 122 -3.91 -17.15 -13.97
CA PRO A 122 -3.65 -16.71 -15.34
C PRO A 122 -3.05 -15.30 -15.39
N GLN A 123 -2.13 -15.05 -16.35
CA GLN A 123 -1.43 -13.76 -16.52
C GLN A 123 -2.38 -12.55 -16.57
N ILE A 124 -3.56 -12.72 -17.16
CA ILE A 124 -4.59 -11.67 -17.26
C ILE A 124 -5.00 -11.09 -15.90
N ASN A 125 -4.88 -11.84 -14.80
CA ASN A 125 -5.17 -11.33 -13.46
C ASN A 125 -4.13 -10.30 -13.01
N LEU A 126 -2.85 -10.50 -13.35
CA LEU A 126 -1.79 -9.54 -13.06
C LEU A 126 -1.91 -8.30 -13.94
N ASP A 127 -2.26 -8.47 -15.22
CA ASP A 127 -2.48 -7.34 -16.13
C ASP A 127 -3.63 -6.47 -15.65
N ARG A 128 -4.76 -7.08 -15.28
CA ARG A 128 -5.90 -6.38 -14.65
C ARG A 128 -5.49 -5.68 -13.35
N TYR A 129 -4.74 -6.36 -12.49
CA TYR A 129 -4.23 -5.78 -11.25
C TYR A 129 -3.43 -4.50 -11.52
N ASN A 130 -2.51 -4.53 -12.49
CA ASN A 130 -1.69 -3.38 -12.86
C ASN A 130 -2.53 -2.22 -13.40
N SER A 131 -3.48 -2.50 -14.30
CA SER A 131 -4.36 -1.48 -14.86
C SER A 131 -5.22 -0.80 -13.79
N TYR A 132 -5.78 -1.58 -12.86
CA TYR A 132 -6.58 -1.01 -11.76
C TYR A 132 -5.73 -0.27 -10.74
N LEU A 133 -4.52 -0.77 -10.41
CA LEU A 133 -3.58 -0.04 -9.55
C LEU A 133 -3.20 1.31 -10.16
N LEU A 134 -2.89 1.35 -11.46
CA LEU A 134 -2.61 2.61 -12.16
C LEU A 134 -3.81 3.58 -12.04
N SER A 135 -5.02 3.10 -12.33
CA SER A 135 -6.25 3.88 -12.17
C SER A 135 -6.44 4.43 -10.75
N ILE A 136 -6.14 3.64 -9.72
CA ILE A 136 -6.22 4.10 -8.32
C ILE A 136 -5.24 5.25 -8.08
N VAL A 137 -3.98 5.06 -8.47
CA VAL A 137 -2.93 6.07 -8.24
C VAL A 137 -3.27 7.37 -8.96
N ASP A 138 -3.66 7.28 -10.23
CA ASP A 138 -3.95 8.47 -11.05
C ASP A 138 -5.20 9.22 -10.55
N ASN A 139 -6.30 8.51 -10.29
CA ASN A 139 -7.53 9.14 -9.81
C ASN A 139 -7.32 9.82 -8.44
N ARG A 140 -6.62 9.15 -7.52
CA ARG A 140 -6.33 9.72 -6.20
C ARG A 140 -5.38 10.89 -6.29
N LEU A 141 -4.35 10.83 -7.14
CA LEU A 141 -3.45 11.96 -7.39
C LEU A 141 -4.20 13.19 -7.91
N LEU A 142 -5.09 13.02 -8.89
CA LEU A 142 -5.90 14.13 -9.43
C LEU A 142 -6.77 14.78 -8.34
N LYS A 143 -7.41 13.97 -7.51
CA LYS A 143 -8.22 14.46 -6.37
C LYS A 143 -7.36 15.14 -5.31
N LEU A 144 -6.16 14.61 -5.04
CA LEU A 144 -5.21 15.20 -4.10
C LEU A 144 -4.75 16.59 -4.54
N ILE A 145 -4.42 16.76 -5.84
CA ILE A 145 -4.05 18.05 -6.42
C ILE A 145 -5.21 19.05 -6.30
N LYS A 146 -6.45 18.61 -6.53
CA LYS A 146 -7.65 19.45 -6.34
C LYS A 146 -7.80 19.87 -4.87
N LEU A 147 -7.62 18.93 -3.95
CA LEU A 147 -7.74 19.15 -2.51
C LEU A 147 -6.65 20.09 -1.96
N ALA A 148 -5.42 19.98 -2.45
CA ALA A 148 -4.27 20.79 -2.03
C ALA A 148 -4.40 22.30 -2.35
N LYS A 149 -5.47 22.71 -3.04
CA LYS A 149 -5.79 24.13 -3.28
C LYS A 149 -6.45 24.80 -2.07
N THR A 150 -6.95 24.03 -1.11
CA THR A 150 -7.67 24.50 0.07
C THR A 150 -7.08 23.88 1.34
N GLU A 151 -7.40 24.46 2.50
CA GLU A 151 -7.05 23.83 3.77
C GLU A 151 -7.78 22.50 3.95
N LEU A 152 -7.11 21.56 4.62
CA LEU A 152 -7.58 20.20 4.78
C LEU A 152 -8.63 20.13 5.90
N SER A 153 -9.83 19.63 5.58
CA SER A 153 -10.83 19.32 6.61
C SER A 153 -10.48 18.01 7.34
N LEU A 154 -11.00 17.82 8.55
CA LEU A 154 -10.82 16.57 9.30
C LEU A 154 -11.40 15.35 8.56
N ASP A 155 -12.47 15.53 7.77
CA ASP A 155 -13.05 14.45 6.95
C ASP A 155 -12.11 14.08 5.80
N ASP A 156 -11.57 15.08 5.11
CA ASP A 156 -10.65 14.86 3.99
C ASP A 156 -9.33 14.25 4.47
N GLU A 157 -8.81 14.66 5.63
CA GLU A 157 -7.60 14.07 6.20
C GLU A 157 -7.75 12.56 6.48
N ARG A 158 -8.95 12.13 6.92
CA ARG A 158 -9.27 10.72 7.16
C ARG A 158 -9.40 9.90 5.86
N ARG A 159 -9.49 10.54 4.70
CA ARG A 159 -9.53 9.89 3.39
C ARG A 159 -8.14 9.68 2.79
N LEU A 160 -7.10 10.29 3.36
CA LEU A 160 -5.72 10.18 2.90
C LEU A 160 -5.00 9.00 3.57
N THR A 161 -4.29 8.21 2.78
CA THR A 161 -3.26 7.28 3.29
C THR A 161 -2.06 8.05 3.84
N ILE A 162 -1.22 7.41 4.64
CA ILE A 162 -0.04 8.07 5.24
C ILE A 162 0.91 8.63 4.16
N SER A 163 1.09 7.90 3.05
CA SER A 163 1.88 8.38 1.91
C SER A 163 1.26 9.60 1.24
N GLU A 164 -0.07 9.64 1.13
CA GLU A 164 -0.77 10.77 0.53
C GLU A 164 -0.79 11.99 1.43
N LYS A 165 -0.83 11.82 2.76
CA LYS A 165 -0.67 12.95 3.70
C LYS A 165 0.67 13.66 3.47
N LYS A 166 1.75 12.91 3.30
CA LYS A 166 3.06 13.49 2.98
C LYS A 166 3.09 14.22 1.64
N LEU A 167 2.45 13.65 0.62
CA LEU A 167 2.35 14.30 -0.68
C LEU A 167 1.47 15.56 -0.62
N PHE A 168 0.36 15.51 0.13
CA PHE A 168 -0.53 16.64 0.35
C PHE A 168 0.22 17.83 0.97
N ASP A 169 1.00 17.59 2.04
CA ASP A 169 1.75 18.66 2.71
C ASP A 169 2.69 19.39 1.73
N ILE A 170 3.37 18.64 0.86
CA ILE A 170 4.26 19.20 -0.17
C ILE A 170 3.45 20.01 -1.18
N LEU A 171 2.40 19.41 -1.77
CA LEU A 171 1.56 20.06 -2.78
C LEU A 171 0.89 21.32 -2.24
N PHE A 172 0.29 21.25 -1.05
CA PHE A 172 -0.38 22.37 -0.40
C PHE A 172 0.58 23.53 -0.19
N ASN A 173 1.79 23.26 0.32
CA ASN A 173 2.79 24.30 0.55
C ASN A 173 3.27 24.95 -0.76
N ILE A 174 3.54 24.16 -1.80
CA ILE A 174 3.95 24.68 -3.12
C ILE A 174 2.83 25.52 -3.74
N ILE A 175 1.61 25.01 -3.75
CA ILE A 175 0.44 25.70 -4.32
C ILE A 175 0.15 26.99 -3.54
N LYS A 176 0.21 26.95 -2.21
CA LYS A 176 0.00 28.12 -1.35
C LYS A 176 1.06 29.20 -1.61
N GLN A 177 2.33 28.84 -1.67
CA GLN A 177 3.42 29.78 -1.97
C GLN A 177 3.26 30.42 -3.34
N TRP A 178 3.00 29.60 -4.37
CA TRP A 178 2.77 30.09 -5.73
C TRP A 178 1.57 31.04 -5.79
N ARG A 179 0.43 30.68 -5.17
CA ARG A 179 -0.75 31.55 -5.13
C ARG A 179 -0.46 32.85 -4.39
N ASN A 180 0.22 32.79 -3.25
CA ASN A 180 0.57 33.97 -2.49
C ASN A 180 1.44 34.92 -3.32
N PHE A 181 2.47 34.41 -4.02
CA PHE A 181 3.33 35.24 -4.87
C PHE A 181 2.54 36.13 -5.85
N PHE A 182 1.48 35.60 -6.48
CA PHE A 182 0.66 36.37 -7.42
C PHE A 182 -0.47 37.17 -6.78
N LEU A 183 -0.94 36.77 -5.59
CA LEU A 183 -2.11 37.37 -4.94
C LEU A 183 -1.76 38.35 -3.81
N SER A 184 -0.53 38.32 -3.28
CA SER A 184 -0.08 39.27 -2.26
C SER A 184 0.48 40.53 -2.91
N ASN A 185 -0.11 41.69 -2.61
CA ASN A 185 0.35 43.02 -3.05
C ASN A 185 1.54 43.54 -2.23
N SER A 186 2.55 42.71 -1.95
CA SER A 186 3.76 43.15 -1.25
C SER A 186 4.88 43.47 -2.26
N LEU A 187 4.94 44.75 -2.65
CA LEU A 187 6.17 45.50 -2.91
C LEU A 187 6.76 45.98 -1.58
#